data_AF-A0A2N2JHT4-F1
#
_entry.id   AF-A0A2N2JHT4-F1
#
_cell.length_a   1.000
_cell.length_b   1.000
_cell.length_c   1.000
_cell.angle_alpha   90.00
_cell.angle_beta   90.00
_cell.angle_gamma   90.00
#
_symmetry.space_group_name_H-M   'P 1'
#
loop_
_entity.id
_entity.type
_entity.pdbx_description
1 polymer ?
#
loop_
_entity_poly.entity_id
_entity_poly.type
_entity_poly.pdbx_seq_one_letter_code
_entity_poly.pdbx_strand_id
1 'polypeptide(L)'
;MVVDRGRRTWGGVVTAVRNAIAVAVAAVIGLGSPVLAADAYARSYTVSRGETLGGIAHRFGCSTDALRRANKLSGDMIRIGQRLDIPERCESGAEASGSAVVHTVLPGDTLAGIAARYGDSVDGLKSRNRKVIGNKNMLRIGQKLRVVPTKAVQPPRKIRYKIESGDTLGAIAERYDLTVSDIKRMNPKKDPRRLRVGDSIDLWIEGPVVRSAAIGRPQHGELVNGQQLPSGRSWYRRRPERSWGTNETIALLSDAFDAVQRKHPSAHDIAVGDISAKTGGRLAGHKSHQSGRDVDIGFYFARQPKTGPKAFLDATRHPLDYEATWELLTTLAGPSPDKSRVEYMFIGYAVQKKLYDWAKKQGVSQRKLDWMFQYPRGSRAMRGVIRHEPGHNNHIHVRFKCPKGDNKCL
;
A
#
# COMPACT_ATOMS: atom_id res chain seq x y z
N MET A 1 82.41 10.60 -48.85
CA MET A 1 82.64 9.20 -49.28
C MET A 1 81.27 8.58 -49.50
N VAL A 2 80.74 8.62 -50.73
CA VAL A 2 80.89 7.59 -51.79
C VAL A 2 80.06 6.33 -51.41
N VAL A 3 78.82 6.19 -51.91
CA VAL A 3 78.36 5.30 -53.04
C VAL A 3 78.25 3.84 -52.54
N ASP A 4 77.23 3.00 -52.79
CA ASP A 4 76.43 2.78 -53.99
C ASP A 4 75.14 1.98 -53.70
N ARG A 5 74.27 2.02 -54.71
CA ARG A 5 73.03 1.29 -54.99
C ARG A 5 73.27 -0.19 -55.28
N GLY A 6 72.21 -1.02 -55.23
CA GLY A 6 72.28 -2.35 -55.85
C GLY A 6 71.06 -3.28 -55.71
N ARG A 7 70.03 -3.02 -56.54
CA ARG A 7 68.98 -3.90 -57.12
C ARG A 7 68.94 -5.41 -56.75
N ARG A 8 67.71 -5.96 -56.62
CA ARG A 8 67.16 -7.01 -57.52
C ARG A 8 65.65 -7.22 -57.34
N THR A 9 64.97 -7.28 -58.48
CA THR A 9 63.53 -7.51 -58.75
C THR A 9 63.19 -9.00 -58.87
N TRP A 10 61.88 -9.32 -59.02
CA TRP A 10 61.19 -10.34 -59.87
C TRP A 10 59.89 -10.67 -59.11
N GLY A 11 58.66 -10.32 -59.53
CA GLY A 11 57.96 -10.46 -60.82
C GLY A 11 56.68 -11.29 -60.52
N GLY A 12 55.44 -10.95 -60.90
CA GLY A 12 54.90 -9.80 -61.59
C GLY A 12 53.37 -9.91 -61.76
N VAL A 13 52.81 -8.91 -62.45
CA VAL A 13 51.64 -8.94 -63.38
C VAL A 13 50.27 -9.18 -62.69
N VAL A 14 49.23 -8.30 -62.72
CA VAL A 14 48.63 -7.50 -63.81
C VAL A 14 47.97 -6.22 -63.27
N THR A 15 48.01 -5.17 -64.08
CA THR A 15 47.51 -3.80 -63.91
C THR A 15 46.09 -3.60 -64.47
N ALA A 16 45.47 -2.48 -64.06
CA ALA A 16 44.45 -1.65 -64.73
C ALA A 16 42.99 -1.84 -64.25
N VAL A 17 42.37 -0.91 -63.50
CA VAL A 17 42.04 0.52 -63.74
C VAL A 17 41.02 0.70 -64.89
N ARG A 18 39.75 1.03 -64.58
CA ARG A 18 39.16 2.40 -64.66
C ARG A 18 37.62 2.41 -64.53
N ASN A 19 37.15 3.28 -63.64
CA ASN A 19 35.96 4.18 -63.67
C ASN A 19 34.66 3.77 -64.40
N ALA A 20 33.52 3.85 -63.71
CA ALA A 20 32.55 4.95 -63.85
C ALA A 20 31.34 4.79 -62.90
N ILE A 21 30.83 5.92 -62.42
CA ILE A 21 29.65 6.08 -61.56
C ILE A 21 28.39 6.01 -62.43
N ALA A 22 27.36 5.26 -62.00
CA ALA A 22 25.97 5.53 -62.36
C ALA A 22 25.03 5.00 -61.26
N VAL A 23 24.15 5.88 -60.78
CA VAL A 23 23.09 5.64 -59.81
C VAL A 23 21.92 4.92 -60.49
N ALA A 24 21.38 3.85 -59.88
CA ALA A 24 20.01 3.40 -60.12
C ALA A 24 19.47 2.63 -58.90
N VAL A 25 18.29 3.05 -58.47
CA VAL A 25 17.45 2.52 -57.38
C VAL A 25 16.77 1.21 -57.82
N ALA A 26 16.69 0.22 -56.92
CA ALA A 26 15.48 -0.57 -56.59
C ALA A 26 15.79 -2.02 -56.14
N ALA A 27 14.89 -2.51 -55.26
CA ALA A 27 14.67 -3.90 -54.84
C ALA A 27 15.59 -4.47 -53.75
N VAL A 28 15.30 -4.13 -52.48
CA VAL A 28 15.63 -5.02 -51.34
C VAL A 28 14.56 -6.11 -51.29
N ILE A 29 14.78 -7.18 -52.05
CA ILE A 29 14.06 -8.45 -51.89
C ILE A 29 14.87 -9.33 -50.95
N GLY A 30 14.14 -9.98 -50.04
CA GLY A 30 14.63 -10.72 -48.89
C GLY A 30 15.82 -11.64 -49.17
N LEU A 31 16.85 -11.44 -48.37
CA LEU A 31 17.60 -12.54 -47.80
C LEU A 31 17.30 -12.51 -46.31
N GLY A 32 16.30 -13.31 -45.91
CA GLY A 32 16.13 -13.66 -44.52
C GLY A 32 17.45 -14.22 -44.03
N SER A 33 18.13 -13.47 -43.17
CA SER A 33 19.17 -14.06 -42.33
C SER A 33 18.49 -15.23 -41.60
N PRO A 34 19.09 -16.42 -41.53
CA PRO A 34 18.58 -17.42 -40.62
C PRO A 34 18.67 -16.76 -39.24
N VAL A 35 17.52 -16.41 -38.67
CA VAL A 35 17.38 -16.38 -37.22
C VAL A 35 17.69 -17.81 -36.86
N LEU A 36 18.95 -18.07 -36.51
CA LEU A 36 19.29 -19.22 -35.71
C LEU A 36 18.37 -19.11 -34.50
N ALA A 37 17.29 -19.89 -34.51
CA ALA A 37 16.63 -20.25 -33.29
C ALA A 37 17.76 -20.79 -32.43
N ALA A 38 18.15 -20.01 -31.42
CA ALA A 38 19.01 -20.52 -30.39
C ALA A 38 18.26 -21.71 -29.82
N ASP A 39 18.65 -22.91 -30.25
CA ASP A 39 18.36 -24.14 -29.53
C ASP A 39 18.97 -23.93 -28.16
N ALA A 40 18.15 -23.41 -27.24
CA ALA A 40 18.47 -23.37 -25.84
C ALA A 40 18.73 -24.82 -25.43
N TYR A 41 19.94 -25.14 -25.01
CA TYR A 41 20.26 -26.47 -24.54
C TYR A 41 19.47 -26.71 -23.24
N ALA A 42 18.25 -27.24 -23.38
CA ALA A 42 17.40 -27.58 -22.26
C ALA A 42 18.06 -28.72 -21.49
N ARG A 43 18.62 -28.39 -20.31
CA ARG A 43 19.14 -29.42 -19.41
C ARG A 43 17.94 -30.16 -18.84
N SER A 44 17.78 -31.43 -19.14
CA SER A 44 16.66 -32.19 -18.59
C SER A 44 16.97 -32.69 -17.16
N TYR A 45 15.99 -32.61 -16.27
CA TYR A 45 16.07 -33.01 -14.87
C TYR A 45 14.97 -34.01 -14.50
N THR A 46 15.30 -35.09 -13.79
CA THR A 46 14.29 -36.08 -13.38
C THR A 46 13.93 -35.89 -11.91
N VAL A 47 12.63 -35.70 -11.64
CA VAL A 47 12.08 -35.44 -10.30
C VAL A 47 12.34 -36.64 -9.38
N SER A 48 13.03 -36.39 -8.28
CA SER A 48 13.32 -37.36 -7.23
C SER A 48 12.25 -37.35 -6.13
N ARG A 49 12.25 -38.40 -5.30
CA ARG A 49 11.30 -38.51 -4.18
C ARG A 49 11.42 -37.31 -3.24
N GLY A 50 10.30 -36.62 -3.02
CA GLY A 50 10.18 -35.50 -2.09
C GLY A 50 10.51 -34.12 -2.67
N GLU A 51 10.79 -34.02 -3.97
CA GLU A 51 11.03 -32.73 -4.63
C GLU A 51 9.72 -32.01 -4.99
N THR A 52 9.79 -30.68 -5.06
CA THR A 52 8.67 -29.82 -5.47
C THR A 52 9.09 -28.95 -6.66
N LEU A 53 8.13 -28.49 -7.46
CA LEU A 53 8.42 -27.65 -8.63
C LEU A 53 9.20 -26.39 -8.24
N GLY A 54 8.86 -25.78 -7.10
CA GLY A 54 9.59 -24.65 -6.53
C GLY A 54 11.02 -24.99 -6.08
N GLY A 55 11.22 -26.15 -5.45
CA GLY A 55 12.56 -26.59 -5.05
C GLY A 55 13.49 -26.86 -6.25
N ILE A 56 12.94 -27.44 -7.33
CA ILE A 56 13.68 -27.69 -8.57
C ILE A 56 13.96 -26.37 -9.30
N ALA A 57 12.98 -25.48 -9.41
CA ALA A 57 13.17 -24.18 -10.04
C ALA A 57 14.30 -23.39 -9.35
N HIS A 58 14.33 -23.42 -8.01
CA HIS A 58 15.39 -22.82 -7.22
C HIS A 58 16.77 -23.48 -7.45
N ARG A 59 16.84 -24.82 -7.51
CA ARG A 59 18.10 -25.54 -7.78
C ARG A 59 18.79 -25.07 -9.06
N PHE A 60 17.99 -24.66 -10.04
CA PHE A 60 18.47 -24.21 -11.34
C PHE A 60 18.38 -22.70 -11.56
N GLY A 61 17.90 -21.92 -10.58
CA GLY A 61 17.84 -20.46 -10.65
C GLY A 61 16.61 -19.84 -11.32
N CYS A 62 15.57 -20.60 -11.70
CA CYS A 62 14.34 -20.05 -12.29
C CYS A 62 13.24 -19.73 -11.29
N SER A 63 12.27 -18.91 -11.73
CA SER A 63 10.94 -18.87 -11.11
C SER A 63 10.16 -20.15 -11.40
N THR A 64 9.29 -20.54 -10.46
CA THR A 64 8.30 -21.62 -10.66
C THR A 64 7.50 -21.43 -11.93
N ASP A 65 7.15 -20.20 -12.25
CA ASP A 65 6.37 -19.84 -13.44
C ASP A 65 7.15 -20.06 -14.74
N ALA A 66 8.45 -19.76 -14.74
CA ALA A 66 9.31 -20.02 -15.88
C ALA A 66 9.47 -21.52 -16.11
N LEU A 67 9.72 -22.28 -15.04
CA LEU A 67 9.82 -23.74 -15.11
C LEU A 67 8.49 -24.39 -15.52
N ARG A 68 7.38 -23.90 -14.99
CA ARG A 68 6.02 -24.35 -15.35
C ARG A 68 5.71 -24.13 -16.82
N ARG A 69 6.01 -22.93 -17.35
CA ARG A 69 5.80 -22.62 -18.77
C ARG A 69 6.70 -23.45 -19.68
N ALA A 70 7.98 -23.60 -19.33
CA ALA A 70 8.91 -24.44 -20.08
C ALA A 70 8.42 -25.89 -20.19
N ASN A 71 7.76 -26.38 -19.13
CA ASN A 71 7.28 -27.76 -19.03
C ASN A 71 5.78 -27.93 -19.31
N LYS A 72 5.10 -26.87 -19.77
CA LYS A 72 3.65 -26.85 -20.06
C LYS A 72 2.78 -27.42 -18.92
N LEU A 73 3.16 -27.20 -17.66
CA LEU A 73 2.40 -27.71 -16.52
C LEU A 73 1.21 -26.78 -16.22
N SER A 74 0.05 -27.35 -15.91
CA SER A 74 -1.16 -26.59 -15.52
C SER A 74 -1.15 -26.11 -14.06
N GLY A 75 -0.18 -26.57 -13.26
CA GLY A 75 0.00 -26.21 -11.86
C GLY A 75 1.34 -26.70 -11.31
N ASP A 76 1.50 -26.67 -9.99
CA ASP A 76 2.80 -26.97 -9.34
C ASP A 76 2.98 -28.46 -8.99
N MET A 77 2.03 -29.31 -9.39
CA MET A 77 2.08 -30.75 -9.14
C MET A 77 3.05 -31.42 -10.11
N ILE A 78 4.05 -32.10 -9.56
CA ILE A 78 5.03 -32.91 -10.29
C ILE A 78 5.09 -34.31 -9.70
N ARG A 79 5.36 -35.33 -10.53
CA ARG A 79 5.44 -36.73 -10.13
C ARG A 79 6.89 -37.21 -10.02
N ILE A 80 7.15 -38.13 -9.10
CA ILE A 80 8.46 -38.82 -9.03
C ILE A 80 8.72 -39.51 -10.37
N GLY A 81 9.93 -39.35 -10.90
CA GLY A 81 10.33 -39.85 -12.21
C GLY A 81 9.91 -38.96 -13.38
N GLN A 82 9.16 -37.88 -13.14
CA GLN A 82 8.82 -36.91 -14.19
C GLN A 82 10.08 -36.20 -14.67
N ARG A 83 10.26 -36.10 -15.99
CA ARG A 83 11.35 -35.32 -16.60
C ARG A 83 10.88 -33.88 -16.80
N LEU A 84 11.70 -32.93 -16.37
CA LEU A 84 11.49 -31.49 -16.52
C LEU A 84 12.62 -30.88 -17.35
N ASP A 85 12.26 -30.08 -18.33
CA ASP A 85 13.16 -29.25 -19.12
C ASP A 85 13.52 -28.00 -18.32
N ILE A 86 14.80 -27.84 -18.02
CA ILE A 86 15.34 -26.66 -17.34
C ILE A 86 15.77 -25.64 -18.41
N PRO A 87 15.11 -24.46 -18.51
CA PRO A 87 15.45 -23.47 -19.53
C PRO A 87 16.78 -22.75 -19.24
N GLU A 88 17.57 -22.36 -20.25
CA GLU A 88 18.83 -21.63 -20.02
C GLU A 88 18.65 -20.21 -19.43
N ARG A 89 17.50 -19.58 -19.66
CA ARG A 89 17.16 -18.25 -19.11
C ARG A 89 16.91 -18.25 -17.59
N CYS A 90 17.35 -19.28 -16.88
CA CYS A 90 17.36 -19.30 -15.41
C CYS A 90 18.44 -18.39 -14.81
N GLU A 91 19.52 -18.09 -15.54
CA GLU A 91 20.63 -17.29 -15.00
C GLU A 91 20.39 -15.77 -15.05
N SER A 92 19.35 -15.33 -15.76
CA SER A 92 18.89 -13.93 -15.77
C SER A 92 17.50 -13.81 -15.16
N GLY A 93 17.40 -14.18 -13.88
CA GLY A 93 16.21 -13.92 -13.07
C GLY A 93 15.83 -12.45 -13.15
N ALA A 94 14.58 -12.19 -13.57
CA ALA A 94 14.00 -10.86 -13.52
C ALA A 94 14.21 -10.25 -12.12
N GLU A 95 15.02 -9.19 -12.06
CA GLU A 95 15.23 -8.43 -10.84
C GLU A 95 13.93 -7.78 -10.39
N ALA A 96 13.25 -8.41 -9.42
CA ALA A 96 12.50 -7.66 -8.44
C ALA A 96 13.48 -7.26 -7.33
N SER A 97 14.08 -6.08 -7.48
CA SER A 97 14.96 -5.42 -6.51
C SER A 97 14.18 -4.95 -5.27
N GLY A 98 13.59 -5.91 -4.54
CA GLY A 98 13.06 -5.66 -3.21
C GLY A 98 14.18 -5.73 -2.19
N SER A 99 14.57 -4.60 -1.60
CA SER A 99 15.46 -4.60 -0.42
C SER A 99 14.89 -5.54 0.64
N ALA A 100 15.72 -6.39 1.25
CA ALA A 100 15.26 -7.31 2.29
C ALA A 100 14.52 -6.56 3.41
N VAL A 101 13.29 -6.96 3.71
CA VAL A 101 12.48 -6.40 4.81
C VAL A 101 12.34 -7.42 5.93
N VAL A 102 11.95 -6.95 7.12
CA VAL A 102 11.72 -7.82 8.28
C VAL A 102 10.22 -8.09 8.41
N HIS A 103 9.85 -9.35 8.21
CA HIS A 103 8.56 -9.89 8.58
C HIS A 103 8.59 -10.30 10.06
N THR A 104 7.52 -10.00 10.80
CA THR A 104 7.34 -10.56 12.14
C THR A 104 6.24 -11.60 12.13
N VAL A 105 6.57 -12.81 12.56
CA VAL A 105 5.68 -13.97 12.57
C VAL A 105 4.42 -13.68 13.39
N LEU A 106 3.28 -13.87 12.76
CA LEU A 106 1.93 -13.75 13.27
C LEU A 106 1.39 -15.11 13.75
N PRO A 107 0.32 -15.12 14.55
CA PRO A 107 -0.39 -16.36 14.82
C PRO A 107 -0.94 -16.96 13.52
N GLY A 108 -0.76 -18.27 13.33
CA GLY A 108 -1.21 -18.97 12.11
C GLY A 108 -0.22 -18.93 10.95
N ASP A 109 0.86 -18.15 11.05
CA ASP A 109 1.87 -18.10 10.01
C ASP A 109 2.57 -19.44 9.79
N THR A 110 2.80 -19.73 8.51
CA THR A 110 3.66 -20.83 8.07
C THR A 110 4.74 -20.25 7.15
N LEU A 111 5.90 -20.92 7.04
CA LEU A 111 6.94 -20.49 6.10
C LEU A 111 6.42 -20.39 4.66
N ALA A 112 5.50 -21.28 4.27
CA ALA A 112 4.83 -21.25 2.97
C ALA A 112 3.91 -20.04 2.81
N GLY A 113 3.08 -19.74 3.82
CA GLY A 113 2.20 -18.56 3.81
C GLY A 113 2.98 -17.25 3.75
N ILE A 114 4.03 -17.13 4.58
CA ILE A 114 4.92 -15.96 4.58
C ILE A 114 5.61 -15.82 3.21
N ALA A 115 6.19 -16.90 2.68
CA ALA A 115 6.84 -16.86 1.37
C ALA A 115 5.86 -16.41 0.27
N ALA A 116 4.70 -17.06 0.17
CA ALA A 116 3.66 -16.73 -0.81
C ALA A 116 3.21 -15.27 -0.71
N ARG A 117 3.03 -14.77 0.52
CA ARG A 117 2.66 -13.39 0.81
C ARG A 117 3.64 -12.39 0.20
N TYR A 118 4.94 -12.58 0.41
CA TYR A 118 5.96 -11.67 -0.12
C TYR A 118 6.31 -11.95 -1.60
N GLY A 119 5.78 -13.02 -2.18
CA GLY A 119 6.27 -13.58 -3.44
C GLY A 119 7.71 -14.11 -3.32
N ASP A 120 8.18 -14.38 -2.10
CA ASP A 120 9.46 -15.03 -1.82
C ASP A 120 9.29 -16.55 -1.94
N SER A 121 10.40 -17.29 -1.95
CA SER A 121 10.40 -18.75 -1.87
C SER A 121 10.58 -19.24 -0.43
N VAL A 122 10.02 -20.40 -0.10
CA VAL A 122 10.18 -21.01 1.24
C VAL A 122 11.65 -21.28 1.53
N ASP A 123 12.41 -21.74 0.55
CA ASP A 123 13.83 -22.05 0.73
C ASP A 123 14.71 -20.80 0.77
N GLY A 124 14.40 -19.77 0.00
CA GLY A 124 14.99 -18.44 0.12
C GLY A 124 14.75 -17.83 1.51
N LEU A 125 13.52 -17.93 2.01
CA LEU A 125 13.15 -17.52 3.36
C LEU A 125 13.92 -18.32 4.43
N LYS A 126 13.97 -19.65 4.33
CA LYS A 126 14.68 -20.52 5.28
C LYS A 126 16.19 -20.27 5.28
N SER A 127 16.81 -20.19 4.11
CA SER A 127 18.26 -19.99 3.96
C SER A 127 18.70 -18.68 4.60
N ARG A 128 17.98 -17.57 4.35
CA ARG A 128 18.24 -16.26 4.98
C ARG A 128 18.03 -16.25 6.49
N ASN A 129 17.17 -17.12 7.01
CA ASN A 129 16.77 -17.14 8.42
C ASN A 129 17.19 -18.40 9.17
N ARG A 130 18.20 -19.13 8.66
CA ARG A 130 18.65 -20.41 9.23
C ARG A 130 18.95 -20.32 10.73
N LYS A 131 19.62 -19.23 11.16
CA LYS A 131 19.96 -18.98 12.57
C LYS A 131 18.74 -18.76 13.47
N VAL A 132 17.62 -18.29 12.91
CA VAL A 132 16.41 -17.93 13.67
C VAL A 132 15.39 -19.07 13.68
N ILE A 133 15.21 -19.77 12.55
CA ILE A 133 14.20 -20.84 12.40
C ILE A 133 14.69 -22.18 13.01
N GLY A 134 16.00 -22.44 12.99
CA GLY A 134 16.57 -23.70 13.44
C GLY A 134 16.11 -24.91 12.61
N ASN A 135 16.51 -26.12 13.04
CA ASN A 135 16.35 -27.35 12.24
C ASN A 135 14.91 -27.90 12.18
N LYS A 136 14.01 -27.45 13.08
CA LYS A 136 12.63 -27.95 13.19
C LYS A 136 11.62 -27.17 12.35
N ASN A 137 12.05 -26.14 11.61
CA ASN A 137 11.17 -25.26 10.84
C ASN A 137 10.02 -24.64 11.66
N MET A 138 10.19 -24.53 12.98
CA MET A 138 9.14 -24.09 13.89
C MET A 138 9.18 -22.58 14.04
N LEU A 139 8.09 -21.92 13.69
CA LEU A 139 7.93 -20.48 13.83
C LEU A 139 7.35 -20.14 15.20
N ARG A 140 7.88 -19.09 15.84
CA ARG A 140 7.35 -18.52 17.08
C ARG A 140 6.73 -17.17 16.80
N ILE A 141 5.56 -16.90 17.37
CA ILE A 141 4.91 -15.58 17.25
C ILE A 141 5.87 -14.49 17.75
N GLY A 142 5.97 -13.39 17.00
CA GLY A 142 6.89 -12.29 17.29
C GLY A 142 8.32 -12.51 16.78
N GLN A 143 8.63 -13.68 16.22
CA GLN A 143 9.93 -13.97 15.61
C GLN A 143 10.14 -13.10 14.35
N LYS A 144 11.33 -12.53 14.20
CA LYS A 144 11.69 -11.69 13.06
C LYS A 144 12.36 -12.52 11.97
N LEU A 145 11.79 -12.51 10.77
CA LEU A 145 12.32 -13.18 9.58
C LEU A 145 12.67 -12.14 8.50
N ARG A 146 13.84 -12.26 7.91
CA ARG A 146 14.26 -11.50 6.73
C ARG A 146 13.63 -12.10 5.48
N VAL A 147 12.76 -11.35 4.82
CA VAL A 147 12.09 -11.74 3.58
C VAL A 147 12.56 -10.83 2.44
N VAL A 148 12.58 -11.33 1.21
CA VAL A 148 12.87 -10.53 0.02
C VAL A 148 11.59 -10.43 -0.80
N PRO A 149 10.86 -9.30 -0.73
CA PRO A 149 9.61 -9.16 -1.43
C PRO A 149 9.84 -9.03 -2.94
N THR A 150 9.20 -9.90 -3.72
CA THR A 150 9.13 -9.76 -5.19
C THR A 150 7.86 -9.05 -5.64
N LYS A 151 6.91 -8.86 -4.70
CA LYS A 151 5.68 -8.08 -4.85
C LYS A 151 5.66 -6.98 -3.80
N ALA A 152 5.04 -5.85 -4.09
CA ALA A 152 5.07 -4.68 -3.21
C ALA A 152 4.25 -4.89 -1.92
N VAL A 153 4.73 -5.68 -0.96
CA VAL A 153 3.96 -6.11 0.23
C VAL A 153 4.41 -5.34 1.46
N GLN A 154 3.48 -4.85 2.29
CA GLN A 154 3.86 -4.28 3.58
C GLN A 154 4.06 -5.40 4.62
N PRO A 155 5.17 -5.37 5.39
CA PRO A 155 5.33 -6.33 6.47
C PRO A 155 4.29 -6.09 7.57
N PRO A 156 3.90 -7.16 8.29
CA PRO A 156 3.04 -6.99 9.45
C PRO A 156 3.63 -6.00 10.43
N ARG A 157 2.77 -5.12 10.95
CA ARG A 157 3.17 -4.12 11.93
C ARG A 157 2.58 -4.46 13.29
N LYS A 158 3.39 -4.23 14.32
CA LYS A 158 2.94 -4.28 15.70
C LYS A 158 2.25 -2.97 16.03
N ILE A 159 1.02 -3.04 16.51
CA ILE A 159 0.35 -1.93 17.18
C ILE A 159 0.17 -2.29 18.65
N ARG A 160 0.43 -1.31 19.53
CA ARG A 160 0.08 -1.45 20.95
C ARG A 160 -1.29 -0.82 21.14
N TYR A 161 -2.29 -1.67 21.27
CA TYR A 161 -3.67 -1.25 21.50
C TYR A 161 -3.92 -1.13 22.99
N LYS A 162 -4.46 0.01 23.43
CA LYS A 162 -4.83 0.25 24.82
C LYS A 162 -6.32 -0.03 24.96
N ILE A 163 -6.70 -1.02 25.76
CA ILE A 163 -8.09 -1.40 26.06
C ILE A 163 -8.85 -0.18 26.55
N GLU A 164 -10.01 0.04 25.96
CA GLU A 164 -10.89 1.18 26.19
C GLU A 164 -12.20 0.73 26.85
N SER A 165 -12.98 1.69 27.33
CA SER A 165 -14.28 1.40 27.94
C SER A 165 -15.26 0.88 26.89
N GLY A 166 -15.86 -0.29 27.15
CA GLY A 166 -16.78 -0.94 26.23
C GLY A 166 -16.12 -1.89 25.22
N ASP A 167 -14.79 -2.01 25.25
CA ASP A 167 -14.09 -2.99 24.42
C ASP A 167 -14.43 -4.43 24.80
N THR A 168 -14.48 -5.26 23.76
CA THR A 168 -14.42 -6.70 23.90
C THR A 168 -13.34 -7.22 22.96
N LEU A 169 -12.69 -8.33 23.31
CA LEU A 169 -11.73 -8.96 22.40
C LEU A 169 -12.37 -9.32 21.05
N GLY A 170 -13.69 -9.59 21.01
CA GLY A 170 -14.41 -9.87 19.76
C GLY A 170 -14.50 -8.64 18.86
N ALA A 171 -14.90 -7.49 19.41
CA ALA A 171 -14.98 -6.24 18.64
C ALA A 171 -13.60 -5.76 18.15
N ILE A 172 -12.56 -5.93 18.98
CA ILE A 172 -11.17 -5.64 18.60
C ILE A 172 -10.73 -6.58 17.47
N ALA A 173 -11.03 -7.88 17.60
CA ALA A 173 -10.69 -8.88 16.59
C ALA A 173 -11.33 -8.55 15.23
N GLU A 174 -12.63 -8.29 15.21
CA GLU A 174 -13.34 -7.87 14.00
C GLU A 174 -12.76 -6.60 13.38
N ARG A 175 -12.45 -5.59 14.20
CA ARG A 175 -11.87 -4.30 13.73
C ARG A 175 -10.54 -4.48 13.01
N TYR A 176 -9.70 -5.40 13.47
CA TYR A 176 -8.35 -5.59 12.95
C TYR A 176 -8.21 -6.80 12.03
N ASP A 177 -9.34 -7.41 11.62
CA ASP A 177 -9.37 -8.64 10.81
C ASP A 177 -8.55 -9.78 11.46
N LEU A 178 -8.75 -9.94 12.76
CA LEU A 178 -8.14 -10.98 13.61
C LEU A 178 -9.23 -11.87 14.19
N THR A 179 -8.83 -13.01 14.75
CA THR A 179 -9.68 -13.77 15.67
C THR A 179 -9.36 -13.43 17.12
N VAL A 180 -10.31 -13.65 18.04
CA VAL A 180 -10.04 -13.56 19.50
C VAL A 180 -8.87 -14.48 19.89
N SER A 181 -8.75 -15.62 19.23
CA SER A 181 -7.65 -16.57 19.43
C SER A 181 -6.30 -16.00 18.97
N ASP A 182 -6.26 -15.23 17.88
CA ASP A 182 -5.04 -14.51 17.45
C ASP A 182 -4.60 -13.52 18.51
N ILE A 183 -5.51 -12.66 18.98
CA ILE A 183 -5.21 -11.66 20.01
C ILE A 183 -4.65 -12.33 21.27
N LYS A 184 -5.26 -13.43 21.73
CA LYS A 184 -4.79 -14.20 22.88
C LYS A 184 -3.38 -14.76 22.66
N ARG A 185 -3.12 -15.33 21.48
CA ARG A 185 -1.81 -15.88 21.12
C ARG A 185 -0.72 -14.82 21.03
N MET A 186 -1.05 -13.60 20.60
CA MET A 186 -0.14 -12.45 20.58
C MET A 186 0.17 -11.92 21.99
N ASN A 187 -0.72 -12.15 22.95
CA ASN A 187 -0.66 -11.62 24.32
C ASN A 187 -0.62 -12.73 25.38
N PRO A 188 0.34 -13.68 25.32
CA PRO A 188 0.30 -14.89 26.16
C PRO A 188 0.43 -14.61 27.66
N LYS A 189 0.93 -13.43 28.05
CA LYS A 189 1.10 -13.00 29.44
C LYS A 189 -0.11 -12.22 30.00
N LYS A 190 -1.15 -11.99 29.19
CA LYS A 190 -2.35 -11.26 29.59
C LYS A 190 -3.50 -12.24 29.74
N ASP A 191 -4.20 -12.18 30.87
CA ASP A 191 -5.44 -12.94 31.07
C ASP A 191 -6.60 -12.20 30.39
N PRO A 192 -7.22 -12.77 29.34
CA PRO A 192 -8.36 -12.17 28.64
C PRO A 192 -9.54 -11.80 29.53
N ARG A 193 -9.75 -12.54 30.63
CA ARG A 193 -10.86 -12.32 31.57
C ARG A 193 -10.58 -11.19 32.57
N ARG A 194 -9.34 -10.72 32.62
CA ARG A 194 -8.87 -9.68 33.55
C ARG A 194 -8.42 -8.41 32.83
N LEU A 195 -8.60 -8.33 31.50
CA LEU A 195 -8.32 -7.11 30.75
C LEU A 195 -9.26 -6.00 31.22
N ARG A 196 -8.68 -4.88 31.66
CA ARG A 196 -9.39 -3.70 32.14
C ARG A 196 -9.13 -2.52 31.22
N VAL A 197 -10.02 -1.54 31.28
CA VAL A 197 -9.79 -0.23 30.68
C VAL A 197 -8.42 0.29 31.11
N GLY A 198 -7.61 0.67 30.13
CA GLY A 198 -6.26 1.16 30.31
C GLY A 198 -5.15 0.12 30.13
N ASP A 199 -5.46 -1.18 30.17
CA ASP A 199 -4.50 -2.23 29.84
C ASP A 199 -4.02 -2.09 28.40
N SER A 200 -2.79 -2.52 28.11
CA SER A 200 -2.31 -2.60 26.73
C SER A 200 -2.16 -4.05 26.28
N ILE A 201 -2.64 -4.31 25.06
CA ILE A 201 -2.42 -5.54 24.31
C ILE A 201 -1.63 -5.21 23.04
N ASP A 202 -0.76 -6.12 22.66
CA ASP A 202 -0.03 -6.06 21.40
C ASP A 202 -0.85 -6.77 20.32
N LEU A 203 -1.15 -6.07 19.23
CA LEU A 203 -1.77 -6.65 18.04
C LEU A 203 -0.75 -6.63 16.92
N TRP A 204 -0.61 -7.75 16.25
CA TRP A 204 0.15 -7.82 15.02
C TRP A 204 -0.83 -7.88 13.86
N ILE A 205 -0.93 -6.77 13.14
CA ILE A 205 -1.85 -6.67 12.01
C ILE A 205 -1.09 -6.90 10.73
N GLU A 206 -1.67 -7.73 9.87
CA GLU A 206 -1.15 -7.91 8.52
C GLU A 206 -1.10 -6.57 7.81
N GLY A 207 0.06 -6.26 7.22
CA GLY A 207 0.11 -5.21 6.23
C GLY A 207 -0.79 -5.57 5.03
N PRO A 208 -1.23 -4.62 4.23
CA PRO A 208 -1.82 -4.94 2.93
C PRO A 208 -0.81 -5.76 2.10
N VAL A 209 -1.27 -6.87 1.51
CA VAL A 209 -0.47 -7.76 0.65
C VAL A 209 0.10 -7.00 -0.54
N VAL A 210 -0.52 -5.89 -0.93
CA VAL A 210 0.13 -4.92 -1.80
C VAL A 210 -0.02 -3.52 -1.21
N ARG A 211 1.10 -2.83 -0.98
CA ARG A 211 1.12 -1.41 -0.61
C ARG A 211 0.26 -0.66 -1.62
N SER A 212 -0.73 0.06 -1.11
CA SER A 212 -1.53 0.95 -1.91
C SER A 212 -0.66 2.10 -2.42
N ALA A 213 -0.94 2.60 -3.61
CA ALA A 213 -0.32 3.82 -4.10
C ALA A 213 -1.37 4.80 -4.62
N ALA A 214 -1.25 6.06 -4.23
CA ALA A 214 -1.91 7.16 -4.91
C ALA A 214 -1.07 7.56 -6.13
N ILE A 215 -1.67 7.57 -7.31
CA ILE A 215 -1.03 8.02 -8.54
C ILE A 215 -1.74 9.27 -9.05
N GLY A 216 -0.96 10.26 -9.47
CA GLY A 216 -1.46 11.49 -10.06
C GLY A 216 -2.11 12.43 -9.03
N ARG A 217 -2.90 13.37 -9.56
CA ARG A 217 -3.57 14.42 -8.79
C ARG A 217 -4.91 13.91 -8.23
N PRO A 218 -5.45 14.52 -7.17
CA PRO A 218 -6.78 14.16 -6.63
C PRO A 218 -7.92 14.18 -7.67
N GLN A 219 -7.81 15.02 -8.72
CA GLN A 219 -8.81 15.22 -9.78
C GLN A 219 -8.54 14.42 -11.06
N HIS A 220 -7.36 13.80 -11.18
CA HIS A 220 -6.91 13.03 -12.33
C HIS A 220 -5.90 12.00 -11.83
N GLY A 221 -6.42 11.02 -11.09
CA GLY A 221 -5.58 10.09 -10.36
C GLY A 221 -6.17 8.71 -10.31
N GLU A 222 -5.35 7.79 -9.81
CA GLU A 222 -5.69 6.38 -9.66
C GLU A 222 -5.30 5.91 -8.26
N LEU A 223 -5.98 4.88 -7.81
CA LEU A 223 -5.66 4.18 -6.59
C LEU A 223 -5.25 2.76 -6.96
N VAL A 224 -3.98 2.45 -6.73
CA VAL A 224 -3.47 1.09 -6.92
C VAL A 224 -3.54 0.36 -5.59
N ASN A 225 -4.06 -0.86 -5.58
CA ASN A 225 -4.19 -1.72 -4.39
C ASN A 225 -4.88 -1.01 -3.20
N GLY A 226 -5.96 -0.29 -3.50
CA GLY A 226 -6.75 0.39 -2.49
C GLY A 226 -7.24 -0.55 -1.39
N GLN A 227 -7.31 -0.02 -0.16
CA GLN A 227 -7.96 -0.69 0.96
C GLN A 227 -9.32 -0.05 1.18
N GLN A 228 -10.34 -0.88 1.36
CA GLN A 228 -11.65 -0.41 1.77
C GLN A 228 -11.60 -0.03 3.24
N LEU A 229 -12.22 1.08 3.63
CA LEU A 229 -12.43 1.41 5.04
C LEU A 229 -13.18 0.24 5.70
N PRO A 230 -12.68 -0.34 6.82
CA PRO A 230 -13.34 -1.47 7.44
C PRO A 230 -14.75 -1.11 7.92
N SER A 231 -15.62 -2.11 8.00
CA SER A 231 -16.83 -2.00 8.83
C SER A 231 -16.44 -2.05 10.30
N GLY A 232 -17.20 -1.36 11.15
CA GLY A 232 -16.95 -1.38 12.58
C GLY A 232 -17.95 -0.53 13.33
N ARG A 233 -17.76 -0.46 14.66
CA ARG A 233 -18.43 0.50 15.55
C ARG A 233 -17.76 1.87 15.42
N SER A 234 -18.47 2.95 15.72
CA SER A 234 -18.01 4.36 15.72
C SER A 234 -18.10 5.10 14.38
N TRP A 235 -18.33 4.40 13.27
CA TRP A 235 -18.62 5.03 11.98
C TRP A 235 -19.54 4.18 11.11
N TYR A 236 -20.20 4.85 10.17
CA TYR A 236 -21.06 4.21 9.18
C TYR A 236 -20.63 4.60 7.77
N ARG A 237 -20.32 3.59 6.96
CA ARG A 237 -20.00 3.74 5.54
C ARG A 237 -21.29 3.95 4.74
N ARG A 238 -21.51 5.17 4.24
CA ARG A 238 -22.71 5.47 3.46
C ARG A 238 -22.76 4.73 2.12
N ARG A 239 -21.59 4.54 1.50
CA ARG A 239 -21.41 3.89 0.19
C ARG A 239 -20.14 3.04 0.19
N PRO A 240 -20.23 1.77 0.65
CA PRO A 240 -19.06 0.89 0.75
C PRO A 240 -18.25 0.80 -0.55
N GLU A 241 -18.91 0.76 -1.70
CA GLU A 241 -18.29 0.72 -3.03
C GLU A 241 -17.42 1.94 -3.37
N ARG A 242 -17.60 3.06 -2.65
CA ARG A 242 -16.81 4.30 -2.78
C ARG A 242 -15.91 4.58 -1.57
N SER A 243 -15.73 3.60 -0.68
CA SER A 243 -14.96 3.76 0.56
C SER A 243 -13.54 3.19 0.47
N TRP A 244 -12.94 3.27 -0.72
CA TRP A 244 -11.58 2.77 -0.95
C TRP A 244 -10.58 3.91 -0.86
N GLY A 245 -9.46 3.68 -0.18
CA GLY A 245 -8.40 4.67 -0.03
C GLY A 245 -7.03 4.03 0.00
N THR A 246 -5.99 4.86 0.07
CA THR A 246 -4.66 4.34 0.41
C THR A 246 -4.67 3.75 1.83
N ASN A 247 -3.78 2.81 2.12
CA ASN A 247 -3.67 2.21 3.45
C ASN A 247 -3.40 3.26 4.52
N GLU A 248 -2.65 4.31 4.16
CA GLU A 248 -2.40 5.44 5.05
C GLU A 248 -3.66 6.27 5.30
N THR A 249 -4.44 6.58 4.25
CA THR A 249 -5.75 7.23 4.37
C THR A 249 -6.67 6.45 5.31
N ILE A 250 -6.81 5.13 5.09
CA ILE A 250 -7.69 4.26 5.88
C ILE A 250 -7.23 4.17 7.33
N ALA A 251 -5.93 4.06 7.57
CA ALA A 251 -5.38 4.04 8.92
C ALA A 251 -5.63 5.36 9.67
N LEU A 252 -5.33 6.50 9.04
CA LEU A 252 -5.52 7.81 9.64
C LEU A 252 -7.00 8.10 9.97
N LEU A 253 -7.92 7.64 9.13
CA LEU A 253 -9.36 7.76 9.38
C LEU A 253 -9.79 6.91 10.58
N SER A 254 -9.39 5.64 10.58
CA SER A 254 -9.72 4.71 11.67
C SER A 254 -9.18 5.21 13.01
N ASP A 255 -7.92 5.67 13.02
CA ASP A 255 -7.27 6.24 14.22
C ASP A 255 -8.01 7.49 14.73
N ALA A 256 -8.49 8.35 13.81
CA ALA A 256 -9.23 9.56 14.18
C ALA A 256 -10.63 9.25 14.73
N PHE A 257 -11.36 8.32 14.13
CA PHE A 257 -12.68 7.92 14.63
C PHE A 257 -12.58 7.21 15.98
N ASP A 258 -11.60 6.34 16.14
CA ASP A 258 -11.30 5.70 17.41
C ASP A 258 -10.92 6.73 18.47
N ALA A 259 -10.19 7.78 18.10
CA ALA A 259 -9.86 8.86 19.04
C ALA A 259 -11.07 9.63 19.56
N VAL A 260 -12.04 9.90 18.69
CA VAL A 260 -13.28 10.52 19.12
C VAL A 260 -14.07 9.58 20.02
N GLN A 261 -14.29 8.33 19.60
CA GLN A 261 -15.04 7.36 20.40
C GLN A 261 -14.44 7.19 21.81
N ARG A 262 -13.12 7.15 21.90
CA ARG A 262 -12.40 7.02 23.18
C ARG A 262 -12.70 8.15 24.15
N LYS A 263 -12.67 9.39 23.65
CA LYS A 263 -12.83 10.60 24.47
C LYS A 263 -14.28 11.02 24.64
N HIS A 264 -15.13 10.62 23.71
CA HIS A 264 -16.55 10.96 23.63
C HIS A 264 -17.37 9.69 23.40
N PRO A 265 -17.46 8.78 24.39
CA PRO A 265 -18.10 7.47 24.21
C PRO A 265 -19.61 7.57 23.93
N SER A 266 -20.24 8.69 24.25
CA SER A 266 -21.64 8.99 23.93
C SER A 266 -21.85 9.54 22.51
N ALA A 267 -20.78 9.83 21.78
CA ALA A 267 -20.88 10.28 20.40
C ALA A 267 -21.52 9.18 19.55
N HIS A 268 -22.45 9.57 18.68
CA HIS A 268 -23.06 8.64 17.74
C HIS A 268 -22.07 8.24 16.64
N ASP A 269 -22.30 7.12 15.94
CA ASP A 269 -21.47 6.75 14.79
C ASP A 269 -21.37 7.90 13.78
N ILE A 270 -20.15 8.23 13.37
CA ILE A 270 -19.92 9.28 12.38
C ILE A 270 -20.27 8.77 10.97
N ALA A 271 -20.94 9.61 10.18
CA ALA A 271 -21.23 9.29 8.80
C ALA A 271 -19.97 9.45 7.95
N VAL A 272 -19.56 8.41 7.21
CA VAL A 272 -18.45 8.46 6.26
C VAL A 272 -18.99 8.31 4.84
N GLY A 273 -18.71 9.32 4.02
CA GLY A 273 -19.11 9.41 2.62
C GLY A 273 -18.10 8.77 1.68
N ASP A 274 -17.85 9.45 0.56
CA ASP A 274 -16.98 8.93 -0.50
C ASP A 274 -15.51 9.15 -0.14
N ILE A 275 -14.64 8.22 -0.55
CA ILE A 275 -13.17 8.27 -0.48
C ILE A 275 -12.59 8.18 -1.90
N SER A 276 -12.83 7.04 -2.54
CA SER A 276 -12.64 6.82 -3.99
C SER A 276 -13.31 5.50 -4.41
N ALA A 277 -13.39 5.26 -5.72
CA ALA A 277 -13.65 3.93 -6.23
C ALA A 277 -12.47 2.98 -5.91
N LYS A 278 -12.67 1.66 -6.04
CA LYS A 278 -11.68 0.62 -5.72
C LYS A 278 -10.31 0.82 -6.37
N THR A 279 -10.30 1.31 -7.61
CA THR A 279 -9.10 1.60 -8.40
C THR A 279 -8.87 3.09 -8.60
N GLY A 280 -9.63 3.95 -7.89
CA GLY A 280 -9.59 5.39 -8.09
C GLY A 280 -10.28 5.82 -9.38
N GLY A 281 -9.76 6.87 -10.04
CA GLY A 281 -10.32 7.43 -11.26
C GLY A 281 -11.57 8.28 -11.01
N ARG A 282 -12.17 8.77 -12.10
CA ARG A 282 -13.32 9.69 -12.06
C ARG A 282 -14.48 9.11 -11.24
N LEU A 283 -14.90 9.84 -10.21
CA LEU A 283 -16.02 9.47 -9.36
C LEU A 283 -17.23 10.37 -9.64
N ALA A 284 -18.37 9.78 -9.98
CA ALA A 284 -19.58 10.53 -10.31
C ALA A 284 -20.05 11.40 -9.12
N GLY A 285 -20.28 12.69 -9.40
CA GLY A 285 -20.65 13.70 -8.40
C GLY A 285 -19.47 14.45 -7.78
N HIS A 286 -18.22 14.09 -8.12
CA HIS A 286 -17.02 14.65 -7.52
C HIS A 286 -16.03 15.18 -8.57
N LYS A 287 -15.36 16.28 -8.23
CA LYS A 287 -14.21 16.79 -9.00
C LYS A 287 -12.90 16.10 -8.60
N SER A 288 -12.76 15.68 -7.34
CA SER A 288 -11.62 14.94 -6.78
C SER A 288 -12.01 13.51 -6.42
N HIS A 289 -11.47 12.92 -5.35
CA HIS A 289 -11.73 11.54 -4.90
C HIS A 289 -11.22 10.45 -5.86
N GLN A 290 -10.20 10.76 -6.67
CA GLN A 290 -9.70 9.84 -7.69
C GLN A 290 -8.46 9.04 -7.27
N SER A 291 -7.70 9.49 -6.26
CA SER A 291 -6.43 8.85 -5.87
C SER A 291 -6.46 8.15 -4.49
N GLY A 292 -7.65 8.04 -3.88
CA GLY A 292 -7.80 7.42 -2.55
C GLY A 292 -7.23 8.24 -1.39
N ARG A 293 -7.10 9.55 -1.58
CA ARG A 293 -6.56 10.52 -0.59
C ARG A 293 -7.58 11.56 -0.12
N ASP A 294 -8.77 11.56 -0.69
CA ASP A 294 -9.86 12.43 -0.25
C ASP A 294 -10.86 11.62 0.57
N VAL A 295 -11.62 12.26 1.44
CA VAL A 295 -12.78 11.65 2.11
C VAL A 295 -13.78 12.71 2.52
N ASP A 296 -15.07 12.42 2.37
CA ASP A 296 -16.14 13.24 2.93
C ASP A 296 -16.62 12.63 4.26
N ILE A 297 -16.61 13.41 5.33
CA ILE A 297 -16.99 12.99 6.68
C ILE A 297 -18.14 13.87 7.18
N GLY A 298 -19.13 13.31 7.85
CA GLY A 298 -20.16 14.08 8.54
C GLY A 298 -19.60 14.88 9.73
N PHE A 299 -20.48 15.57 10.43
CA PHE A 299 -20.19 16.16 11.73
C PHE A 299 -20.81 15.33 12.86
N TYR A 300 -20.29 15.46 14.08
CA TYR A 300 -20.99 14.97 15.26
C TYR A 300 -22.04 15.99 15.68
N PHE A 301 -23.23 15.52 16.00
CA PHE A 301 -24.36 16.32 16.44
C PHE A 301 -24.71 15.98 17.88
N ALA A 302 -25.21 16.98 18.62
CA ALA A 302 -25.55 16.83 20.04
C ALA A 302 -26.60 15.73 20.31
N ARG A 303 -27.33 15.30 19.27
CA ARG A 303 -28.21 14.14 19.29
C ARG A 303 -28.03 13.36 17.99
N GLN A 304 -28.10 12.03 18.07
CA GLN A 304 -28.10 11.19 16.88
C GLN A 304 -29.30 11.57 16.00
N PRO A 305 -29.07 12.02 14.76
CA PRO A 305 -30.17 12.41 13.90
C PRO A 305 -30.96 11.19 13.41
N LYS A 306 -32.28 11.29 13.28
CA LYS A 306 -33.14 10.18 12.81
C LYS A 306 -32.73 9.62 11.43
N THR A 307 -32.15 10.46 10.57
CA THR A 307 -31.61 10.09 9.24
C THR A 307 -30.11 9.82 9.27
N GLY A 308 -29.43 10.14 10.37
CA GLY A 308 -28.03 9.84 10.60
C GLY A 308 -27.88 8.38 11.08
N PRO A 309 -26.87 7.65 10.60
CA PRO A 309 -25.72 8.12 9.83
C PRO A 309 -25.87 7.96 8.29
N LYS A 310 -27.09 7.76 7.77
CA LYS A 310 -27.33 7.51 6.33
C LYS A 310 -27.20 8.76 5.45
N ALA A 311 -27.32 9.95 6.04
CA ALA A 311 -27.20 11.24 5.34
C ALA A 311 -26.24 12.20 6.05
N PHE A 312 -25.69 13.15 5.28
CA PHE A 312 -24.97 14.31 5.81
C PHE A 312 -25.97 15.41 6.16
N LEU A 313 -25.76 16.06 7.31
CA LEU A 313 -26.65 17.10 7.82
C LEU A 313 -25.96 18.44 7.89
N ASP A 314 -26.71 19.49 7.61
CA ASP A 314 -26.21 20.86 7.60
C ASP A 314 -25.88 21.34 9.03
N ALA A 315 -24.59 21.51 9.31
CA ALA A 315 -24.08 21.98 10.59
C ALA A 315 -24.41 23.46 10.87
N THR A 316 -24.93 24.20 9.90
CA THR A 316 -25.51 25.52 10.15
C THR A 316 -26.89 25.42 10.80
N ARG A 317 -27.65 24.35 10.52
CA ARG A 317 -29.06 24.17 10.94
C ARG A 317 -29.25 23.20 12.10
N HIS A 318 -28.28 22.33 12.36
CA HIS A 318 -28.34 21.36 13.45
C HIS A 318 -27.29 21.65 14.53
N PRO A 319 -27.60 21.38 15.82
CA PRO A 319 -26.67 21.61 16.91
C PRO A 319 -25.52 20.59 16.86
N LEU A 320 -24.30 21.09 16.71
CA LEU A 320 -23.08 20.29 16.75
C LEU A 320 -22.83 19.75 18.15
N ASP A 321 -22.31 18.52 18.22
CA ASP A 321 -21.47 18.11 19.33
C ASP A 321 -20.09 18.73 19.07
N TYR A 322 -19.84 19.88 19.70
CA TYR A 322 -18.62 20.64 19.47
C TYR A 322 -17.39 19.93 20.00
N GLU A 323 -17.49 19.20 21.10
CA GLU A 323 -16.36 18.50 21.70
C GLU A 323 -15.91 17.33 20.81
N ALA A 324 -16.84 16.45 20.43
CA ALA A 324 -16.53 15.33 19.55
C ALA A 324 -16.08 15.79 18.16
N THR A 325 -16.72 16.83 17.61
CA THR A 325 -16.30 17.41 16.32
C THR A 325 -14.91 18.06 16.41
N TRP A 326 -14.59 18.75 17.50
CA TRP A 326 -13.28 19.34 17.72
C TRP A 326 -12.18 18.28 17.87
N GLU A 327 -12.47 17.19 18.59
CA GLU A 327 -11.54 16.07 18.74
C GLU A 327 -11.25 15.40 17.38
N LEU A 328 -12.25 15.23 16.53
CA LEU A 328 -12.07 14.72 15.16
C LEU A 328 -11.12 15.61 14.37
N LEU A 329 -11.41 16.92 14.32
CA LEU A 329 -10.66 17.89 13.52
C LEU A 329 -9.20 18.00 13.99
N THR A 330 -8.98 18.02 15.30
CA THR A 330 -7.64 18.15 15.87
C THR A 330 -6.82 16.87 15.72
N THR A 331 -7.46 15.69 15.82
CA THR A 331 -6.78 14.41 15.56
C THR A 331 -6.37 14.28 14.10
N LEU A 332 -7.26 14.61 13.15
CA LEU A 332 -6.95 14.61 11.72
C LEU A 332 -5.85 15.63 11.36
N ALA A 333 -5.92 16.85 11.89
CA ALA A 333 -4.90 17.87 11.67
C ALA A 333 -3.54 17.49 12.25
N GLY A 334 -3.50 16.65 13.28
CA GLY A 334 -2.30 16.30 14.02
C GLY A 334 -1.86 17.40 15.00
N PRO A 335 -0.58 17.40 15.41
CA PRO A 335 -0.08 18.31 16.46
C PRO A 335 0.52 19.63 15.93
N SER A 336 0.98 19.69 14.68
CA SER A 336 1.55 20.89 14.06
C SER A 336 1.54 20.81 12.52
N PRO A 337 1.73 21.94 11.79
CA PRO A 337 1.73 21.95 10.32
C PRO A 337 2.72 20.97 9.66
N ASP A 338 3.92 20.86 10.21
CA ASP A 338 5.01 19.99 9.75
C ASP A 338 4.72 18.50 10.00
N LYS A 339 3.98 18.19 11.07
CA LYS A 339 3.59 16.82 11.44
C LYS A 339 2.24 16.40 10.89
N SER A 340 1.45 17.35 10.35
CA SER A 340 0.14 17.06 9.75
C SER A 340 0.28 16.11 8.55
N ARG A 341 -0.59 15.11 8.50
CA ARG A 341 -0.79 14.24 7.33
C ARG A 341 -1.95 14.71 6.44
N VAL A 342 -2.66 15.74 6.86
CA VAL A 342 -3.72 16.41 6.12
C VAL A 342 -3.15 17.63 5.39
N GLU A 343 -3.51 17.77 4.12
CA GLU A 343 -3.21 18.93 3.29
C GLU A 343 -4.21 20.07 3.57
N TYR A 344 -5.50 19.75 3.56
CA TYR A 344 -6.58 20.64 4.00
C TYR A 344 -7.85 19.87 4.37
N MET A 345 -8.72 20.54 5.10
CA MET A 345 -10.11 20.14 5.35
C MET A 345 -11.03 21.26 4.86
N PHE A 346 -11.92 20.99 3.91
CA PHE A 346 -12.91 21.98 3.50
C PHE A 346 -14.16 21.89 4.37
N ILE A 347 -14.49 23.04 4.97
CA ILE A 347 -15.65 23.25 5.82
C ILE A 347 -16.25 24.62 5.48
N GLY A 348 -17.56 24.71 5.39
CA GLY A 348 -18.28 25.95 5.12
C GLY A 348 -17.95 27.06 6.13
N TYR A 349 -17.79 28.30 5.67
CA TYR A 349 -17.25 29.41 6.48
C TYR A 349 -18.10 29.70 7.73
N ALA A 350 -19.43 29.56 7.62
CA ALA A 350 -20.34 29.70 8.75
C ALA A 350 -20.16 28.61 9.81
N VAL A 351 -19.84 27.37 9.39
CA VAL A 351 -19.54 26.26 10.31
C VAL A 351 -18.18 26.47 10.96
N GLN A 352 -17.18 26.97 10.22
CA GLN A 352 -15.89 27.35 10.79
C GLN A 352 -16.06 28.37 11.92
N LYS A 353 -16.91 29.41 11.74
CA LYS A 353 -17.19 30.39 12.79
C LYS A 353 -17.70 29.74 14.06
N LYS A 354 -18.70 28.84 13.96
CA LYS A 354 -19.26 28.14 15.14
C LYS A 354 -18.18 27.37 15.90
N LEU A 355 -17.35 26.61 15.19
CA LEU A 355 -16.27 25.80 15.78
C LEU A 355 -15.15 26.68 16.36
N TYR A 356 -14.75 27.73 15.65
CA TYR A 356 -13.73 28.68 16.10
C TYR A 356 -14.16 29.40 17.38
N ASP A 357 -15.39 29.95 17.40
CA ASP A 357 -15.91 30.70 18.54
C ASP A 357 -16.03 29.80 19.77
N TRP A 358 -16.51 28.56 19.57
CA TRP A 358 -16.55 27.56 20.64
C TRP A 358 -15.13 27.23 21.15
N ALA A 359 -14.18 26.91 20.26
CA ALA A 359 -12.82 26.54 20.65
C ALA A 359 -12.10 27.70 21.36
N LYS A 360 -12.30 28.93 20.90
CA LYS A 360 -11.79 30.14 21.57
C LYS A 360 -12.38 30.29 22.96
N LYS A 361 -13.68 30.03 23.14
CA LYS A 361 -14.35 30.04 24.46
C LYS A 361 -13.81 28.95 25.39
N GLN A 362 -13.39 27.80 24.85
CA GLN A 362 -12.71 26.74 25.62
C GLN A 362 -11.23 27.05 25.95
N GLY A 363 -10.73 28.24 25.61
CA GLY A 363 -9.36 28.65 25.92
C GLY A 363 -8.28 28.08 24.97
N VAL A 364 -8.66 27.58 23.79
CA VAL A 364 -7.68 27.15 22.78
C VAL A 364 -6.81 28.34 22.36
N SER A 365 -5.48 28.15 22.42
CA SER A 365 -4.53 29.22 22.08
C SER A 365 -4.73 29.78 20.67
N GLN A 366 -4.54 31.09 20.51
CA GLN A 366 -4.64 31.75 19.21
C GLN A 366 -3.74 31.12 18.15
N ARG A 367 -2.52 30.68 18.53
CA ARG A 367 -1.60 29.96 17.64
C ARG A 367 -2.21 28.67 17.07
N LYS A 368 -2.91 27.88 17.90
CA LYS A 368 -3.60 26.67 17.44
C LYS A 368 -4.79 27.04 16.57
N LEU A 369 -5.58 28.05 16.93
CA LEU A 369 -6.71 28.53 16.13
C LEU A 369 -6.25 29.03 14.75
N ASP A 370 -5.16 29.79 14.67
CA ASP A 370 -4.61 30.32 13.43
C ASP A 370 -4.12 29.23 12.47
N TRP A 371 -3.58 28.15 13.03
CA TRP A 371 -3.23 26.99 12.24
C TRP A 371 -4.46 26.16 11.86
N MET A 372 -5.41 25.97 12.76
CA MET A 372 -6.59 25.16 12.49
C MET A 372 -7.49 25.80 11.44
N PHE A 373 -7.80 27.10 11.55
CA PHE A 373 -8.87 27.72 10.76
C PHE A 373 -8.37 28.82 9.82
N GLN A 374 -9.06 28.96 8.70
CA GLN A 374 -9.03 30.15 7.87
C GLN A 374 -9.82 31.31 8.48
N TYR A 375 -11.01 31.04 9.02
CA TYR A 375 -11.78 32.01 9.81
C TYR A 375 -10.94 32.58 10.98
N PRO A 376 -11.03 33.88 11.33
CA PRO A 376 -11.94 34.90 10.81
C PRO A 376 -11.40 35.72 9.63
N ARG A 377 -10.32 35.31 8.97
CA ARG A 377 -9.57 36.13 7.98
C ARG A 377 -10.27 36.35 6.63
N GLY A 378 -11.53 35.96 6.50
CA GLY A 378 -12.32 36.03 5.27
C GLY A 378 -12.34 34.71 4.50
N SER A 379 -13.37 34.52 3.69
CA SER A 379 -13.62 33.29 2.91
C SER A 379 -12.61 33.04 1.78
N ARG A 380 -11.76 34.03 1.46
CA ARG A 380 -10.69 33.92 0.44
C ARG A 380 -9.29 33.77 1.03
N ALA A 381 -9.13 33.81 2.36
CA ALA A 381 -7.82 33.64 2.97
C ALA A 381 -7.31 32.20 2.81
N MET A 382 -6.01 32.03 2.54
CA MET A 382 -5.39 30.72 2.27
C MET A 382 -4.62 30.13 3.47
N ARG A 383 -4.73 30.76 4.65
CA ARG A 383 -4.07 30.30 5.89
C ARG A 383 -4.98 29.37 6.67
N GLY A 384 -4.39 28.37 7.31
CA GLY A 384 -5.08 27.36 8.09
C GLY A 384 -5.31 26.06 7.31
N VAL A 385 -5.39 24.94 8.05
CA VAL A 385 -5.68 23.62 7.47
C VAL A 385 -7.16 23.46 7.15
N ILE A 386 -8.06 24.06 7.95
CA ILE A 386 -9.49 24.14 7.65
C ILE A 386 -9.73 25.36 6.76
N ARG A 387 -10.23 25.11 5.55
CA ARG A 387 -10.45 26.11 4.51
C ARG A 387 -11.91 26.14 4.06
N HIS A 388 -12.35 27.29 3.57
CA HIS A 388 -13.68 27.43 3.04
C HIS A 388 -13.76 26.91 1.61
N GLU A 389 -14.77 26.08 1.36
CA GLU A 389 -15.25 25.75 0.02
C GLU A 389 -16.79 25.81 0.03
N PRO A 390 -17.44 26.39 -0.99
CA PRO A 390 -18.90 26.36 -1.11
C PRO A 390 -19.46 24.94 -1.08
N GLY A 391 -20.64 24.74 -0.50
CA GLY A 391 -21.31 23.43 -0.42
C GLY A 391 -20.87 22.52 0.74
N HIS A 392 -19.88 22.92 1.54
CA HIS A 392 -19.31 22.09 2.62
C HIS A 392 -19.89 22.43 4.01
N ASN A 393 -21.18 22.78 4.08
CA ASN A 393 -21.86 23.03 5.35
C ASN A 393 -22.33 21.73 6.03
N ASN A 394 -22.50 20.64 5.26
CA ASN A 394 -23.05 19.38 5.75
C ASN A 394 -22.02 18.25 5.90
N HIS A 395 -20.80 18.45 5.43
CA HIS A 395 -19.69 17.52 5.56
C HIS A 395 -18.36 18.27 5.62
N ILE A 396 -17.34 17.54 6.09
CA ILE A 396 -15.93 17.90 6.08
C ILE A 396 -15.30 17.13 4.92
N HIS A 397 -14.77 17.84 3.93
CA HIS A 397 -13.96 17.19 2.90
C HIS A 397 -12.49 17.23 3.31
N VAL A 398 -11.89 16.08 3.60
CA VAL A 398 -10.49 15.99 4.03
C VAL A 398 -9.64 15.54 2.87
N ARG A 399 -8.55 16.25 2.59
CA ARG A 399 -7.47 15.79 1.70
C ARG A 399 -6.23 15.42 2.49
N PHE A 400 -5.77 14.20 2.32
CA PHE A 400 -4.50 13.72 2.87
C PHE A 400 -3.33 14.05 1.93
N LYS A 401 -2.18 14.36 2.52
CA LYS A 401 -0.90 14.48 1.81
C LYS A 401 -0.54 13.15 1.15
N CYS A 402 0.27 13.20 0.12
CA CYS A 402 0.81 12.00 -0.52
C CYS A 402 1.45 11.03 0.50
N PRO A 403 1.13 9.73 0.46
CA PRO A 403 1.80 8.74 1.30
C PRO A 403 3.31 8.72 1.05
N LYS A 404 4.10 8.51 2.11
CA LYS A 404 5.56 8.54 2.03
C LYS A 404 6.08 7.42 1.13
N GLY A 405 6.69 7.75 -0.01
CA GLY A 405 7.22 6.79 -0.99
C GLY A 405 6.33 6.58 -2.21
N ASP A 406 5.18 7.26 -2.30
CA ASP A 406 4.37 7.30 -3.53
C ASP A 406 4.94 8.37 -4.46
N ASN A 407 6.03 8.06 -5.16
CA ASN A 407 6.76 9.03 -6.00
C ASN A 407 5.96 9.55 -7.21
N LYS A 408 4.81 8.94 -7.51
CA LYS A 408 3.89 9.35 -8.58
C LYS A 408 2.66 10.10 -8.06
N CYS A 409 2.55 10.33 -6.76
CA CYS A 409 1.47 11.11 -6.17
C CYS A 409 1.75 12.61 -6.36
N LEU A 410 0.75 13.37 -6.80
CA LEU A 410 0.85 14.79 -7.12
C LEU A 410 -0.11 15.68 -6.34
#